data_AF-A0A1Q3RL25-F1
#
_entry.id   AF-A0A1Q3RL25-F1
#
_cell.length_a   1.000
_cell.length_b   1.000
_cell.length_c   1.000
_cell.angle_alpha   90.00
_cell.angle_beta   90.00
_cell.angle_gamma   90.00
#
_symmetry.space_group_name_H-M   'P 1'
#
loop_
_entity.id
_entity.type
_entity.pdbx_description
1 polymer ?
#
loop_
_entity_poly.entity_id
_entity_poly.type
_entity_poly.pdbx_seq_one_letter_code
_entity_poly.pdbx_strand_id
1 'polypeptide(L)'
;MSAMVEMYDHEYEQFNSTQNAKIISIRKKRLEKENAKKKAKHNFLTMLSTVAIVVFIAMLMSTYIYKSSLVNEAKYDIFNLKSEIKSLNAQIEELNADIENQTELKNIEKIAMEELNMVYPSAEQMVYIDGGQYFALKDESGEILVEPVNVTEQKPFFEEILGMLFNP
;
A
#
# COMPACT_ATOMS: atom_id res chain seq x y z
N MET A 1 46.66 23.38 90.65
CA MET A 1 46.56 24.20 89.43
C MET A 1 46.45 23.35 88.14
N SER A 2 47.08 22.16 88.08
CA SER A 2 47.04 21.24 86.90
C SER A 2 45.65 20.72 86.49
N ALA A 3 44.83 20.26 87.44
CA ALA A 3 43.55 19.60 87.12
C ALA A 3 42.48 20.52 86.50
N MET A 4 42.51 21.82 86.82
CA MET A 4 41.57 22.80 86.25
C MET A 4 41.93 23.17 84.80
N VAL A 5 43.22 23.13 84.46
CA VAL A 5 43.71 23.38 83.10
C VAL A 5 43.39 22.18 82.20
N GLU A 6 43.62 20.97 82.68
CA GLU A 6 43.27 19.74 81.95
C GLU A 6 41.75 19.60 81.73
N MET A 7 40.94 20.01 82.70
CA MET A 7 39.47 20.02 82.56
C MET A 7 39.02 21.03 81.49
N TYR A 8 39.63 22.22 81.47
CA TYR A 8 39.31 23.26 80.49
C TYR A 8 39.71 22.87 79.06
N ASP A 9 40.89 22.28 78.88
CA ASP A 9 41.35 21.80 77.58
C ASP A 9 40.45 20.68 77.04
N HIS A 10 40.03 19.76 77.91
CA HIS A 10 39.10 18.69 77.53
C HIS A 10 37.71 19.22 77.15
N GLU A 11 37.18 20.23 77.85
CA GLU A 11 35.92 20.88 77.46
C GLU A 11 36.02 21.59 76.10
N TYR A 12 37.16 22.22 75.81
CA TYR A 12 37.42 22.87 74.53
C TYR A 12 37.48 21.87 73.36
N GLU A 13 38.14 20.74 73.53
CA GLU A 13 38.19 19.69 72.50
C GLU A 13 36.82 19.04 72.27
N GLN A 14 36.05 18.82 73.34
CA GLN A 14 34.68 18.33 73.23
C GLN A 14 33.77 19.33 72.50
N PHE A 15 33.91 20.62 72.77
CA PHE A 15 33.15 21.65 72.05
C PHE A 15 33.51 21.68 70.55
N ASN A 16 34.80 21.66 70.22
CA ASN A 16 35.23 21.66 68.81
C ASN A 16 34.81 20.40 68.05
N SER A 17 34.91 19.22 68.67
CA SER A 17 34.47 17.96 68.05
C SER A 17 32.95 17.94 67.81
N THR A 18 32.15 18.45 68.75
CA THR A 18 30.69 18.53 68.60
C THR A 18 30.26 19.54 67.54
N GLN A 19 30.94 20.69 67.42
CA GLN A 19 30.68 21.66 66.36
C GLN A 19 31.06 21.11 64.97
N ASN A 20 32.22 20.46 64.86
CA ASN A 20 32.64 19.81 63.61
C ASN A 20 31.68 18.69 63.19
N ALA A 21 31.21 17.87 64.14
CA ALA A 21 30.19 16.86 63.87
C ALA A 21 28.87 17.46 63.36
N LYS A 22 28.43 18.59 63.93
CA LYS A 22 27.25 19.33 63.46
C LYS A 22 27.43 19.82 62.02
N ILE A 23 28.57 20.44 61.69
CA ILE A 23 28.86 20.94 60.32
C ILE A 23 28.85 19.79 59.30
N ILE A 24 29.48 18.66 59.63
CA ILE A 24 29.51 17.47 58.77
C ILE A 24 28.10 16.93 58.53
N SER A 25 27.27 16.86 59.57
CA SER A 25 25.88 16.38 59.45
C SER A 25 25.01 17.30 58.58
N ILE A 26 25.19 18.63 58.68
CA ILE A 26 24.46 19.61 57.86
C ILE A 26 24.89 19.48 56.39
N ARG A 27 26.19 19.34 56.12
CA ARG A 27 26.71 19.14 54.76
C ARG A 27 26.20 17.84 54.15
N LYS A 28 26.20 16.74 54.93
CA LYS A 28 25.64 15.45 54.51
C LYS A 28 24.15 15.57 54.16
N LYS A 29 23.36 16.24 55.01
CA LYS A 29 21.91 16.48 54.76
C LYS A 29 21.65 17.33 53.51
N ARG A 30 22.52 18.31 53.21
CA ARG A 30 22.44 19.11 51.97
C ARG A 30 22.77 18.26 50.74
N LEU A 31 23.84 17.47 50.81
CA LEU A 31 24.26 16.56 49.74
C LEU A 31 23.18 15.50 49.43
N GLU A 32 22.57 14.92 50.46
CA GLU A 32 21.46 13.97 50.32
C GLU A 32 20.25 14.60 49.64
N LYS A 33 19.89 15.85 50.00
CA LYS A 33 18.81 16.59 49.32
C LYS A 33 19.12 16.90 47.86
N GLU A 34 20.36 17.27 47.53
CA GLU A 34 20.76 17.50 46.13
C GLU A 34 20.77 16.21 45.32
N ASN A 35 21.28 15.12 45.89
CA ASN A 35 21.27 13.81 45.25
C ASN A 35 19.84 13.27 45.06
N ALA A 36 18.94 13.49 46.02
CA ALA A 36 17.52 13.16 45.88
C ALA A 36 16.86 13.95 44.74
N LYS A 37 17.16 15.25 44.61
CA LYS A 37 16.66 16.08 43.49
C LYS A 37 17.22 15.62 42.14
N LYS A 38 18.51 15.29 42.07
CA LYS A 38 19.14 14.75 40.85
C LYS A 38 18.53 13.40 40.45
N LYS A 39 18.31 12.51 41.42
CA LYS A 39 17.65 11.21 41.20
C LYS A 39 16.21 11.38 40.72
N ALA A 40 15.45 12.30 41.31
CA ALA A 40 14.08 12.58 40.86
C ALA A 40 14.05 13.12 39.43
N LYS A 41 14.95 14.05 39.07
CA LYS A 41 15.08 14.56 37.70
C LYS A 41 15.48 13.46 36.71
N HIS A 42 16.45 12.63 37.07
CA HIS A 42 16.87 11.51 36.24
C HIS A 42 15.72 10.54 35.99
N ASN A 43 14.99 10.15 37.04
CA ASN A 43 13.83 9.26 36.93
C ASN A 43 12.72 9.86 36.06
N PHE A 44 12.48 11.17 36.17
CA PHE A 44 11.51 11.88 35.33
C PHE A 44 11.95 11.89 33.85
N LEU A 45 13.22 12.19 33.57
CA LEU A 45 13.77 12.17 32.21
C LEU A 45 13.74 10.77 31.60
N THR A 46 14.05 9.72 32.38
CA THR A 46 13.95 8.34 31.90
C THR A 46 12.50 7.96 31.60
N MET A 47 11.55 8.38 32.44
CA MET A 47 10.13 8.14 32.20
C MET A 47 9.67 8.85 30.91
N LEU A 48 10.04 10.12 30.73
CA LEU A 48 9.71 10.87 29.52
C LEU A 48 10.32 10.23 28.27
N SER A 49 11.57 9.76 28.33
CA SER A 49 12.23 9.04 27.24
C SER A 49 11.49 7.75 26.88
N THR A 50 11.08 6.96 27.88
CA THR A 50 10.30 5.74 27.62
C THR A 50 8.95 6.02 26.97
N VAL A 51 8.24 7.07 27.41
CA VAL A 51 6.98 7.49 26.78
C VAL A 51 7.20 7.96 25.35
N ALA A 52 8.25 8.75 25.10
CA ALA A 52 8.58 9.21 23.76
C ALA A 52 8.88 8.04 22.80
N ILE A 53 9.60 7.02 23.26
CA ILE A 53 9.87 5.81 22.47
C ILE A 53 8.56 5.06 22.14
N VAL A 54 7.66 4.91 23.12
CA VAL A 54 6.36 4.26 22.90
C VAL A 54 5.52 5.02 21.88
N VAL A 55 5.45 6.34 21.99
CA VAL A 55 4.72 7.19 21.02
C VAL A 55 5.35 7.10 19.64
N PHE A 56 6.68 7.08 19.54
CA PHE A 56 7.38 6.93 18.27
C PHE A 56 7.06 5.59 17.61
N ILE A 57 7.08 4.49 18.36
CA ILE A 57 6.72 3.17 17.84
C ILE A 57 5.25 3.14 17.41
N ALA A 58 4.34 3.73 18.19
CA ALA A 58 2.93 3.82 17.83
C ALA A 58 2.72 4.62 16.53
N MET A 59 3.47 5.70 16.32
CA MET A 59 3.42 6.50 15.10
C MET A 59 3.91 5.73 13.88
N LEU A 60 5.00 4.96 14.03
CA LEU A 60 5.51 4.07 12.98
C LEU A 60 4.50 2.99 12.60
N MET A 61 3.87 2.36 13.60
CA MET A 61 2.83 1.36 13.35
C MET A 61 1.60 1.97 12.66
N SER A 62 1.16 3.15 13.08
CA SER A 62 0.03 3.85 12.47
C SER A 62 0.29 4.20 10.99
N THR A 63 1.48 4.69 10.66
CA THR A 63 1.87 4.96 9.27
C THR A 63 2.00 3.68 8.44
N TYR A 64 2.50 2.60 9.02
CA TYR A 64 2.54 1.30 8.36
C TYR A 64 1.14 0.79 8.00
N ILE A 65 0.18 0.87 8.94
CA ILE A 65 -1.22 0.47 8.72
C ILE A 65 -1.86 1.33 7.64
N TYR A 66 -1.67 2.65 7.66
CA TYR A 66 -2.22 3.55 6.66
C TYR A 66 -1.76 3.20 5.24
N LYS A 67 -0.45 2.97 5.05
CA LYS A 67 0.07 2.52 3.76
C LYS A 67 -0.47 1.15 3.36
N SER A 68 -0.59 0.23 4.32
CA SER A 68 -1.15 -1.10 4.08
C SER A 68 -2.60 -1.01 3.60
N SER A 69 -3.41 -0.09 4.14
CA SER A 69 -4.79 0.16 3.71
C SER A 69 -4.87 0.62 2.26
N LEU A 70 -4.05 1.61 1.87
CA LEU A 70 -3.99 2.10 0.48
C LEU A 70 -3.59 1.00 -0.50
N VAL A 71 -2.60 0.18 -0.13
CA VAL A 71 -2.19 -0.97 -0.94
C VAL A 71 -3.31 -2.00 -1.05
N ASN A 72 -4.08 -2.20 0.02
CA ASN A 72 -5.18 -3.14 0.03
C ASN A 72 -6.33 -2.67 -0.88
N GLU A 73 -6.67 -1.40 -0.84
CA GLU A 73 -7.66 -0.77 -1.73
C GLU A 73 -7.24 -0.95 -3.20
N ALA A 74 -6.00 -0.58 -3.55
CA ALA A 74 -5.48 -0.78 -4.90
C ALA A 74 -5.50 -2.26 -5.34
N LYS A 75 -5.24 -3.21 -4.42
CA LYS A 75 -5.36 -4.65 -4.72
C LYS A 75 -6.81 -5.06 -4.98
N TYR A 76 -7.77 -4.51 -4.24
CA TYR A 76 -9.19 -4.76 -4.48
C TYR A 76 -9.63 -4.23 -5.85
N ASP A 77 -9.18 -3.03 -6.23
CA ASP A 77 -9.48 -2.46 -7.54
C ASP A 77 -8.91 -3.32 -8.67
N ILE A 78 -7.66 -3.75 -8.55
CA ILE A 78 -7.03 -4.67 -9.50
C ILE A 78 -7.81 -5.99 -9.60
N PHE A 79 -8.26 -6.53 -8.47
CA PHE A 79 -9.05 -7.75 -8.45
C PHE A 79 -10.39 -7.58 -9.18
N ASN A 80 -11.09 -6.48 -8.92
CA ASN A 80 -12.36 -6.16 -9.56
C ASN A 80 -12.19 -5.97 -11.07
N LEU A 81 -11.22 -5.17 -11.50
CA LEU A 81 -10.88 -4.97 -12.91
C LEU A 81 -10.54 -6.29 -13.60
N LYS A 82 -9.76 -7.16 -12.95
CA LYS A 82 -9.43 -8.48 -13.49
C LYS A 82 -10.67 -9.38 -13.62
N SER A 83 -11.59 -9.30 -12.66
CA SER A 83 -12.86 -10.03 -12.72
C SER A 83 -13.75 -9.51 -13.86
N GLU A 84 -13.81 -8.20 -14.05
CA GLU A 84 -14.56 -7.57 -15.15
C GLU A 84 -13.98 -7.96 -16.51
N ILE A 85 -12.66 -7.89 -16.69
CA ILE A 85 -11.99 -8.37 -17.91
C ILE A 85 -12.33 -9.83 -18.19
N LYS A 86 -12.32 -10.70 -17.17
CA LYS A 86 -12.69 -12.10 -17.33
C LYS A 86 -14.15 -12.26 -17.76
N SER A 87 -15.05 -11.48 -17.19
CA SER A 87 -16.47 -11.49 -17.55
C SER A 87 -16.70 -11.00 -18.98
N LEU A 88 -16.03 -9.93 -19.39
CA LEU A 88 -16.11 -9.40 -20.75
C LEU A 88 -15.55 -10.39 -21.78
N ASN A 89 -14.43 -11.05 -21.48
CA ASN A 89 -13.88 -12.08 -22.36
C ASN A 89 -14.83 -13.28 -22.50
N ALA A 90 -15.51 -13.69 -21.43
CA ALA A 90 -16.51 -14.75 -21.50
C ALA A 90 -17.71 -14.33 -22.37
N GLN A 91 -18.16 -13.07 -22.27
CA GLN A 91 -19.20 -12.54 -23.15
C GLN A 91 -18.76 -12.49 -24.61
N ILE A 92 -17.50 -12.11 -24.90
CA ILE A 92 -16.95 -12.14 -26.26
C ILE A 92 -16.94 -13.56 -26.81
N GLU A 93 -16.52 -14.55 -26.00
CA GLU A 93 -16.52 -15.96 -26.41
C GLU A 93 -17.93 -16.47 -26.70
N GLU A 94 -18.90 -16.14 -25.85
CA GLU A 94 -20.32 -16.46 -26.06
C GLU A 94 -20.87 -15.81 -27.35
N LEU A 95 -20.64 -14.51 -27.55
CA LEU A 95 -21.08 -13.82 -28.77
C LEU A 95 -20.42 -14.40 -30.03
N ASN A 96 -19.14 -14.76 -29.97
CA ASN A 96 -18.47 -15.38 -31.10
C ASN A 96 -19.05 -16.75 -31.42
N ALA A 97 -19.36 -17.55 -30.40
CA ALA A 97 -20.02 -18.84 -30.59
C ALA A 97 -21.44 -18.68 -31.17
N ASP A 98 -22.18 -17.66 -30.74
CA ASP A 98 -23.49 -17.34 -31.30
C ASP A 98 -23.40 -16.89 -32.77
N ILE A 99 -22.42 -16.06 -33.12
CA ILE A 99 -22.15 -15.68 -34.52
C ILE A 99 -21.81 -16.91 -35.35
N GLU A 100 -20.92 -17.78 -34.86
CA GLU A 100 -20.55 -19.01 -35.56
C GLU A 100 -21.78 -19.91 -35.76
N ASN A 101 -22.62 -20.08 -34.75
CA ASN A 101 -23.84 -20.86 -34.85
C ASN A 101 -24.87 -20.23 -35.82
N GLN A 102 -25.02 -18.91 -35.84
CA GLN A 102 -25.92 -18.23 -36.78
C GLN A 102 -25.41 -18.24 -38.22
N THR A 103 -24.09 -18.19 -38.41
CA THR A 103 -23.45 -18.24 -39.72
C THR A 103 -23.16 -19.66 -40.20
N GLU A 104 -23.30 -20.67 -39.34
CA GLU A 104 -23.15 -22.07 -39.72
C GLU A 104 -24.19 -22.42 -40.79
N LEU A 105 -23.70 -22.87 -41.95
CA LEU A 105 -24.50 -23.25 -43.11
C LEU A 105 -25.69 -24.16 -42.76
N LYS A 106 -25.52 -25.09 -41.82
CA LYS A 106 -26.59 -25.99 -41.37
C LYS A 106 -27.71 -25.25 -40.66
N ASN A 107 -27.38 -24.24 -39.86
CA ASN A 107 -28.38 -23.46 -39.15
C ASN A 107 -29.12 -22.52 -40.10
N ILE A 108 -28.39 -21.93 -41.07
CA ILE A 108 -28.99 -21.17 -42.18
C ILE A 108 -29.95 -22.05 -42.97
N GLU A 109 -29.54 -23.27 -43.34
CA GLU A 109 -30.37 -24.24 -44.07
C GLU A 109 -31.62 -24.61 -43.27
N LYS A 110 -31.45 -24.86 -41.96
CA LYS A 110 -32.55 -25.17 -41.05
C LYS A 110 -33.56 -24.02 -40.97
N ILE A 111 -33.11 -22.79 -40.72
CA ILE A 111 -34.00 -21.60 -40.66
C ILE A 111 -34.70 -21.39 -42.01
N ALA A 112 -33.97 -21.53 -43.12
CA ALA A 112 -34.52 -21.41 -44.46
C ALA A 112 -35.65 -22.43 -44.71
N MET A 113 -35.45 -23.69 -44.35
CA MET A 113 -36.45 -24.74 -44.58
C MET A 113 -37.60 -24.71 -43.56
N GLU A 114 -37.29 -24.57 -42.27
CA GLU A 114 -38.28 -24.73 -41.19
C GLU A 114 -39.07 -23.44 -40.91
N GLU A 115 -38.41 -22.28 -40.90
CA GLU A 115 -39.06 -21.00 -40.56
C GLU A 115 -39.53 -20.25 -41.81
N LEU A 116 -38.67 -20.19 -42.84
CA LEU A 116 -38.97 -19.47 -44.08
C LEU A 116 -39.71 -20.32 -45.12
N ASN A 117 -39.91 -21.62 -44.85
CA ASN A 117 -40.53 -22.58 -45.78
C ASN A 117 -39.89 -22.59 -47.18
N MET A 118 -38.58 -22.32 -47.25
CA MET A 118 -37.81 -22.44 -48.48
C MET A 118 -37.66 -23.92 -48.84
N VAL A 119 -37.71 -24.21 -50.14
CA VAL A 119 -37.54 -25.55 -50.68
C VAL A 119 -36.38 -25.53 -51.66
N TYR A 120 -35.59 -26.59 -51.69
CA TYR A 120 -34.52 -26.73 -52.67
C TYR A 120 -35.07 -26.56 -54.11
N PRO A 121 -34.39 -25.78 -54.96
CA PRO A 121 -34.82 -25.58 -56.34
C PRO A 121 -34.80 -26.90 -57.12
N SER A 122 -35.77 -27.09 -58.01
CA SER A 122 -35.80 -28.26 -58.89
C SER A 122 -34.73 -28.16 -59.98
N ALA A 123 -34.39 -29.30 -60.61
CA ALA A 123 -33.39 -29.34 -61.68
C ALA A 123 -33.69 -28.40 -62.86
N GLU A 124 -34.97 -28.11 -63.11
CA GLU A 124 -35.43 -27.20 -64.16
C GLU A 124 -35.22 -25.72 -63.82
N GLN A 125 -35.05 -25.39 -62.53
CA GLN A 125 -34.80 -24.03 -62.03
C GLN A 125 -33.30 -23.73 -61.87
N MET A 126 -32.43 -24.70 -62.13
CA MET A 126 -30.97 -24.55 -62.01
C MET A 126 -30.34 -24.23 -63.38
N VAL A 127 -29.53 -23.18 -63.43
CA VAL A 127 -28.70 -22.83 -64.60
C VAL A 127 -27.24 -23.01 -64.22
N TYR A 128 -26.55 -23.92 -64.91
CA TYR A 128 -25.11 -24.15 -64.73
C TYR A 128 -24.32 -23.12 -65.53
N ILE A 129 -23.41 -22.41 -64.86
CA ILE A 129 -22.54 -21.41 -65.46
C ILE A 129 -21.13 -22.01 -65.58
N ASP A 130 -20.51 -21.90 -66.75
CA ASP A 130 -19.16 -22.42 -66.99
C ASP A 130 -18.10 -21.50 -66.33
N GLY A 131 -17.16 -22.09 -65.60
CA GLY A 131 -16.29 -21.44 -64.61
C GLY A 131 -15.13 -20.60 -65.18
N GLY A 132 -15.24 -20.13 -66.42
CA GLY A 132 -14.19 -19.34 -67.07
C GLY A 132 -14.05 -17.90 -66.56
N GLN A 133 -14.94 -17.46 -65.65
CA GLN A 133 -14.90 -16.10 -65.09
C GLN A 133 -14.95 -16.15 -63.56
N TYR A 134 -13.91 -15.60 -62.94
CA TYR A 134 -13.81 -15.44 -61.49
C TYR A 134 -14.68 -14.26 -61.04
N PHE A 135 -15.87 -14.55 -60.54
CA PHE A 135 -16.68 -13.57 -59.81
C PHE A 135 -16.19 -13.59 -58.35
N ALA A 136 -15.28 -12.69 -57.99
CA ALA A 136 -14.98 -12.49 -56.58
C ALA A 136 -16.21 -11.84 -55.93
N LEU A 137 -16.83 -12.54 -54.97
CA LEU A 137 -17.71 -11.89 -54.01
C LEU A 137 -16.85 -10.83 -53.31
N LYS A 138 -17.17 -9.56 -53.53
CA LYS A 138 -16.47 -8.46 -52.91
C LYS A 138 -16.80 -8.52 -51.43
N ASP A 139 -15.85 -9.00 -50.64
CA ASP A 139 -15.99 -9.10 -49.19
C ASP A 139 -16.00 -7.67 -48.63
N GLU A 140 -17.20 -7.10 -48.50
CA GLU A 140 -17.42 -5.78 -47.89
C GLU A 140 -17.56 -5.89 -46.36
N SER A 141 -17.00 -6.93 -45.74
CA SER A 141 -16.72 -6.91 -44.31
C SER A 141 -15.61 -5.89 -44.06
N GLY A 142 -16.00 -4.63 -43.85
CA GLY A 142 -15.08 -3.57 -43.47
C GLY A 142 -14.19 -4.05 -42.34
N GLU A 143 -12.88 -4.06 -42.59
CA GLU A 143 -11.88 -4.31 -41.56
C GLU A 143 -12.24 -3.48 -40.34
N ILE A 144 -12.53 -4.12 -39.22
CA ILE A 144 -12.69 -3.41 -37.96
C ILE A 144 -11.29 -2.87 -37.64
N LEU A 145 -11.05 -1.62 -38.02
CA LEU A 145 -9.87 -0.87 -37.63
C LEU A 145 -9.96 -0.66 -36.11
N VAL A 146 -9.51 -1.65 -35.35
CA VAL A 146 -9.28 -1.46 -33.92
C VAL A 146 -8.13 -0.47 -33.82
N GLU A 147 -8.43 0.79 -33.55
CA GLU A 147 -7.41 1.80 -33.30
C GLU A 147 -6.46 1.27 -32.20
N PRO A 148 -5.14 1.26 -32.44
CA PRO A 148 -4.21 0.83 -31.42
C PRO A 148 -4.38 1.74 -30.21
N VAL A 149 -4.70 1.14 -29.06
CA VAL A 149 -4.75 1.84 -27.77
C VAL A 149 -3.40 2.51 -27.57
N ASN A 150 -3.36 3.84 -27.69
CA ASN A 150 -2.21 4.66 -27.32
C ASN A 150 -2.06 4.59 -25.80
N VAL A 151 -1.34 3.58 -25.32
CA VAL A 151 -0.82 3.55 -23.95
C VAL A 151 0.16 4.71 -23.85
N THR A 152 -0.32 5.86 -23.38
CA THR A 152 0.53 6.99 -23.06
C THR A 152 1.38 6.57 -21.87
N GLU A 153 2.65 6.26 -22.10
CA GLU A 153 3.64 6.02 -21.04
C GLU A 153 3.78 7.31 -20.21
N GLN A 154 2.96 7.45 -19.18
CA GLN A 154 3.18 8.45 -18.15
C GLN A 154 4.43 8.03 -17.38
N LYS A 155 5.53 8.75 -17.60
CA LYS A 155 6.75 8.56 -16.81
C LYS A 155 6.39 8.63 -15.33
N PRO A 156 6.85 7.67 -14.50
CA PRO A 156 6.49 7.65 -13.10
C PRO A 156 6.96 8.95 -12.45
N PHE A 157 6.03 9.66 -11.81
CA PHE A 157 6.22 10.94 -11.10
C PHE A 157 7.48 11.01 -10.22
N PHE A 158 7.97 9.86 -9.75
CA PHE A 158 9.21 9.73 -9.00
C PHE A 158 10.47 10.09 -9.80
N GLU A 159 10.53 9.86 -11.11
CA GLU A 159 11.68 10.26 -11.94
C GLU A 159 11.84 11.77 -12.00
N GLU A 160 10.74 12.51 -12.06
CA GLU A 160 10.73 13.98 -12.10
C GLU A 160 11.20 14.57 -10.77
N ILE A 161 10.75 14.01 -9.64
CA ILE A 161 11.17 14.44 -8.30
C ILE A 161 12.64 14.12 -8.04
N LEU A 162 13.11 12.93 -8.41
CA LEU A 162 14.52 12.54 -8.26
C LEU A 162 15.44 13.40 -9.12
N GLY A 163 15.02 13.75 -10.34
CA GLY A 163 15.76 14.64 -11.22
C GLY A 163 15.94 16.04 -10.62
N MET A 164 14.92 16.58 -9.94
CA MET A 164 14.98 17.90 -9.31
C MET A 164 15.82 17.95 -8.03
N LEU A 165 16.00 16.81 -7.34
CA LEU A 165 16.76 16.72 -6.08
C LEU A 165 18.26 16.44 -6.27
N PHE A 166 18.65 15.79 -7.38
CA PHE A 166 20.03 15.31 -7.60
C PHE A 166 20.71 15.91 -8.83
N ASN A 167 20.05 16.81 -9.56
CA ASN A 167 20.67 17.59 -10.62
C ASN A 167 20.69 19.07 -10.20
N PRO A 168 21.86 19.69 -9.95
CA PRO A 168 21.97 21.07 -9.46
C PRO A 168 21.46 22.11 -10.47
#